data_AF-A0A412GUB8-F1
#
_entry.id   AF-A0A412GUB8-F1
#
_cell.length_a   1.000
_cell.length_b   1.000
_cell.length_c   1.000
_cell.angle_alpha   90.00
_cell.angle_beta   90.00
_cell.angle_gamma   90.00
#
_symmetry.space_group_name_H-M   'P 1'
#
loop_
_entity.id
_entity.type
_entity.pdbx_description
1 polymer ?
#
loop_
_entity_poly.entity_id
_entity_poly.type
_entity_poly.pdbx_seq_one_letter_code
_entity_poly.pdbx_strand_id
1 'polypeptide(L)'
;MKVRFLYLLCLLTCILPACSSDDNEPVDEPVTITGVSVSPESISLECGETKQLTAKISPENATAGDITWTSSDEAIATVSSDGTVTGISKGTTTVTATVSGKSGTCEVTVTQEVQSVEISPATATLTSKGETIQLTATVLPEGAGEATWTSSDEAVATVSPEGIVTAIGEGTATITATAGEKTATCTITVSISIVDIEGNQATFHLDGASAAQVSQAISEAAQAGVTRFILTGDSEALGLYDGNPFSGIQIELLDLSGVTGWQDRDADGLPELPAESFRHTSSSDFSGLQEVILPQEIQQLQDYAFYKCSNLTKITAPGVVRVNSFAFQSCTKLAEVSMPEVTYLGTNAFMSTALQVADFSKLQTLEGSVFWLCSKLTEVNLPEATTIGNATLVSQGGSRTGINTFGDCSQLEKVYLPKATTIGDDAFSNCKSLKEIELPQATTVGIKAFYNCTALTSVNLPQATALGDDVFTECTALNTIKLIAEGSISVQNSTFGPADTITKNVDLTLNINKKGETWDEFWQEEEWKDHKWKSISFVE
;
A
#
# COMPACT_ATOMS: atom_id res chain seq x y z
N MET A 1 -93.59 7.31 -23.88
CA MET A 1 -93.74 7.07 -25.34
C MET A 1 -93.05 5.74 -25.64
N LYS A 2 -93.66 4.67 -26.17
CA LYS A 2 -94.94 4.46 -26.87
C LYS A 2 -95.48 3.05 -26.53
N VAL A 3 -96.73 3.02 -26.03
CA VAL A 3 -97.90 2.16 -26.37
C VAL A 3 -97.68 0.63 -26.44
N ARG A 4 -98.36 -0.22 -25.66
CA ARG A 4 -99.76 -0.72 -25.84
C ARG A 4 -100.17 -1.56 -24.61
N PHE A 5 -101.28 -1.24 -23.93
CA PHE A 5 -102.67 -1.77 -24.10
C PHE A 5 -102.77 -3.29 -23.82
N LEU A 6 -103.69 -3.85 -23.03
CA LEU A 6 -104.82 -3.38 -22.21
C LEU A 6 -105.46 -4.65 -21.60
N TYR A 7 -105.77 -4.63 -20.28
CA TYR A 7 -106.89 -5.27 -19.52
C TYR A 7 -107.33 -6.73 -19.86
N LEU A 8 -107.74 -7.58 -18.91
CA LEU A 8 -108.75 -7.34 -17.89
C LEU A 8 -108.73 -8.44 -16.81
N LEU A 9 -109.15 -7.99 -15.64
CA LEU A 9 -109.31 -8.57 -14.31
C LEU A 9 -110.41 -9.66 -14.20
N CYS A 10 -110.44 -10.31 -13.02
CA CYS A 10 -111.55 -11.00 -12.34
C CYS A 10 -111.66 -12.51 -12.57
N LEU A 11 -112.03 -13.34 -11.59
CA LEU A 11 -111.98 -13.36 -10.12
C LEU A 11 -112.63 -14.71 -9.76
N LEU A 12 -111.97 -15.45 -8.87
CA LEU A 12 -112.55 -16.28 -7.81
C LEU A 12 -113.49 -17.47 -8.10
N THR A 13 -113.28 -18.47 -7.24
CA THR A 13 -114.23 -19.47 -6.70
C THR A 13 -114.73 -20.57 -7.64
N CYS A 14 -114.88 -21.84 -7.24
CA CYS A 14 -114.52 -22.65 -6.07
C CYS A 14 -115.03 -24.08 -6.39
N ILE A 15 -114.64 -25.06 -5.57
CA ILE A 15 -115.35 -26.34 -5.33
C ILE A 15 -115.01 -27.54 -6.24
N LEU A 16 -114.27 -28.49 -5.63
CA LEU A 16 -114.20 -29.93 -5.94
C LEU A 16 -115.55 -30.63 -5.71
N PRO A 17 -115.83 -31.75 -6.39
CA PRO A 17 -115.80 -33.05 -5.68
C PRO A 17 -115.17 -34.15 -6.56
N ALA A 18 -114.19 -34.91 -6.06
CA ALA A 18 -114.34 -36.18 -5.32
C ALA A 18 -114.95 -37.34 -6.14
N CYS A 19 -114.09 -38.28 -6.57
CA CYS A 19 -114.32 -39.73 -6.74
C CYS A 19 -112.93 -40.38 -6.66
N SER A 20 -112.53 -40.95 -5.51
CA SER A 20 -112.58 -42.40 -5.18
C SER A 20 -111.67 -43.26 -6.09
N SER A 21 -110.45 -43.55 -5.63
CA SER A 21 -109.97 -44.88 -5.15
C SER A 21 -109.89 -45.92 -6.28
N ASP A 22 -108.76 -46.46 -6.69
CA ASP A 22 -107.50 -46.79 -6.02
C ASP A 22 -106.39 -46.67 -7.07
N ASP A 23 -105.22 -46.15 -6.69
CA ASP A 23 -103.95 -46.65 -7.22
C ASP A 23 -102.85 -46.34 -6.20
N ASN A 24 -102.33 -47.41 -5.63
CA ASN A 24 -101.19 -47.43 -4.73
C ASN A 24 -99.92 -47.25 -5.59
N GLU A 25 -99.53 -46.01 -5.86
CA GLU A 25 -98.17 -45.70 -6.34
C GLU A 25 -97.21 -45.62 -5.15
N PRO A 26 -96.01 -46.23 -5.25
CA PRO A 26 -95.05 -46.25 -4.16
C PRO A 26 -94.53 -44.83 -3.89
N VAL A 27 -94.43 -44.47 -2.60
CA VAL A 27 -93.68 -43.29 -2.16
C VAL A 27 -92.20 -43.58 -2.44
N ASP A 28 -91.66 -43.01 -3.52
CA ASP A 28 -90.24 -43.13 -3.87
C ASP A 28 -89.42 -42.40 -2.79
N GLU A 29 -88.61 -43.13 -2.03
CA GLU A 29 -87.70 -42.52 -1.06
C GLU A 29 -86.69 -41.64 -1.80
N PRO A 30 -86.36 -40.43 -1.31
CA PRO A 30 -85.43 -39.55 -2.02
C PRO A 30 -84.07 -40.22 -2.18
N VAL A 31 -83.65 -40.44 -3.42
CA VAL A 31 -82.34 -41.01 -3.73
C VAL A 31 -81.27 -40.02 -3.25
N THR A 32 -80.51 -40.43 -2.23
CA THR A 32 -79.50 -39.57 -1.59
C THR A 32 -78.20 -39.51 -2.39
N ILE A 33 -77.59 -38.32 -2.45
CA ILE A 33 -76.29 -38.11 -3.12
C ILE A 33 -75.19 -38.91 -2.41
N THR A 34 -74.50 -39.76 -3.15
CA THR A 34 -73.39 -40.58 -2.64
C THR A 34 -72.02 -40.00 -2.98
N GLY A 35 -71.90 -39.22 -4.06
CA GLY A 35 -70.66 -38.55 -4.44
C GLY A 35 -70.84 -37.42 -5.46
N VAL A 36 -69.80 -36.60 -5.60
CA VAL A 36 -69.69 -35.50 -6.56
C VAL A 36 -68.35 -35.65 -7.27
N SER A 37 -68.35 -35.61 -8.60
CA SER A 37 -67.13 -35.54 -9.40
C SER A 37 -67.09 -34.26 -10.21
N VAL A 38 -65.90 -33.68 -10.38
CA VAL A 38 -65.68 -32.50 -11.21
C VAL A 38 -64.88 -32.91 -12.44
N SER A 39 -65.32 -32.48 -13.61
CA SER A 39 -64.67 -32.76 -14.88
C SER A 39 -64.33 -31.46 -15.61
N PRO A 40 -63.11 -31.31 -16.15
CA PRO A 40 -61.95 -32.22 -15.98
C PRO A 40 -61.36 -32.18 -14.55
N GLU A 41 -60.58 -33.20 -14.16
CA GLU A 41 -59.95 -33.30 -12.84
C GLU A 41 -58.79 -32.29 -12.63
N SER A 42 -58.21 -31.81 -13.74
CA SER A 42 -57.23 -30.72 -13.74
C SER A 42 -57.37 -29.83 -14.97
N ILE A 43 -57.12 -28.53 -14.82
CA ILE A 43 -57.04 -27.57 -15.93
C ILE A 43 -55.76 -26.73 -15.83
N SER A 44 -55.25 -26.33 -17.00
CA SER A 44 -54.24 -25.28 -17.14
C SER A 44 -54.88 -24.09 -17.83
N LEU A 45 -54.63 -22.87 -17.32
CA LEU A 45 -55.16 -21.61 -17.84
C LEU A 45 -54.02 -20.60 -17.99
N GLU A 46 -54.03 -19.80 -19.05
CA GLU A 46 -53.26 -18.54 -19.02
C GLU A 46 -53.94 -17.52 -18.10
N CYS A 47 -53.15 -16.62 -17.51
CA CYS A 47 -53.68 -15.53 -16.70
C CYS A 47 -54.74 -14.72 -17.48
N GLY A 48 -55.94 -14.56 -16.90
CA GLY A 48 -57.11 -13.93 -17.54
C GLY A 48 -57.98 -14.86 -18.38
N GLU A 49 -57.54 -16.09 -18.65
CA GLU A 49 -58.34 -17.10 -19.35
C GLU A 49 -59.41 -17.69 -18.43
N THR A 50 -60.53 -18.13 -19.03
CA THR A 50 -61.62 -18.77 -18.31
C THR A 50 -61.92 -20.15 -18.84
N LYS A 51 -62.33 -21.08 -17.96
CA LYS A 51 -62.78 -22.42 -18.37
C LYS A 51 -63.91 -22.93 -17.49
N GLN A 52 -64.91 -23.52 -18.13
CA GLN A 52 -66.07 -24.09 -17.47
C GLN A 52 -65.75 -25.46 -16.89
N LEU A 53 -66.01 -25.66 -15.60
CA LEU A 53 -66.02 -26.97 -14.96
C LEU A 53 -67.43 -27.55 -14.94
N THR A 54 -67.54 -28.87 -14.99
CA THR A 54 -68.83 -29.57 -14.86
C THR A 54 -68.80 -30.47 -13.63
N ALA A 55 -69.75 -30.28 -12.72
CA ALA A 55 -69.96 -31.17 -11.58
C ALA A 55 -71.04 -32.22 -11.93
N LYS A 56 -70.75 -33.50 -11.65
CA LYS A 56 -71.69 -34.62 -11.81
C LYS A 56 -72.02 -35.23 -10.45
N ILE A 57 -73.30 -35.44 -10.20
CA ILE A 57 -73.83 -36.02 -8.96
C ILE A 57 -74.09 -37.52 -9.19
N SER A 58 -73.69 -38.37 -8.24
CA SER A 58 -73.93 -39.81 -8.29
C SER A 58 -74.79 -40.29 -7.11
N PRO A 59 -75.82 -41.13 -7.33
CA PRO A 59 -76.31 -41.60 -8.64
C PRO A 59 -77.08 -40.50 -9.41
N GLU A 60 -77.19 -40.63 -10.73
CA GLU A 60 -77.75 -39.60 -11.64
C GLU A 60 -79.23 -39.25 -11.36
N ASN A 61 -79.96 -40.15 -10.70
CA ASN A 61 -81.35 -39.96 -10.27
C ASN A 61 -81.49 -39.37 -8.86
N ALA A 62 -80.40 -38.97 -8.20
CA ALA A 62 -80.45 -38.27 -6.92
C ALA A 62 -81.07 -36.87 -7.08
N THR A 63 -81.84 -36.43 -6.08
CA THR A 63 -82.41 -35.07 -6.09
C THR A 63 -81.28 -34.04 -5.99
N ALA A 64 -81.01 -33.32 -7.10
CA ALA A 64 -79.93 -32.34 -7.16
C ALA A 64 -80.25 -31.12 -6.27
N GLY A 65 -79.39 -30.87 -5.28
CA GLY A 65 -79.37 -29.60 -4.54
C GLY A 65 -78.48 -28.57 -5.26
N ASP A 66 -78.50 -27.32 -4.78
CA ASP A 66 -77.64 -26.27 -5.32
C ASP A 66 -76.15 -26.59 -5.12
N ILE A 67 -75.38 -26.56 -6.20
CA ILE A 67 -73.94 -26.80 -6.17
C ILE A 67 -73.25 -25.50 -5.79
N THR A 68 -72.46 -25.55 -4.72
CA THR A 68 -71.61 -24.42 -4.29
C THR A 68 -70.19 -24.65 -4.80
N TRP A 69 -69.63 -23.65 -5.47
CA TRP A 69 -68.25 -23.66 -5.94
C TRP A 69 -67.37 -22.76 -5.08
N THR A 70 -66.17 -23.23 -4.76
CA THR A 70 -65.18 -22.47 -3.99
C THR A 70 -63.77 -22.70 -4.53
N SER A 71 -62.92 -21.68 -4.54
CA SER A 71 -61.48 -21.82 -4.78
C SER A 71 -60.72 -21.82 -3.45
N SER A 72 -59.68 -22.63 -3.32
CA SER A 72 -58.81 -22.62 -2.14
C SER A 72 -57.91 -21.39 -2.05
N ASP A 73 -57.64 -20.74 -3.19
CA ASP A 73 -56.86 -19.52 -3.30
C ASP A 73 -57.40 -18.69 -4.48
N GLU A 74 -58.19 -17.67 -4.14
CA GLU A 74 -58.78 -16.75 -5.10
C GLU A 74 -57.78 -15.75 -5.69
N ALA A 75 -56.58 -15.58 -5.10
CA ALA A 75 -55.54 -14.77 -5.72
C ALA A 75 -54.97 -15.46 -6.99
N ILE A 76 -54.97 -16.80 -7.01
CA ILE A 76 -54.51 -17.60 -8.15
C ILE A 76 -55.63 -17.80 -9.18
N ALA A 77 -56.82 -18.25 -8.75
CA ALA A 77 -57.97 -18.39 -9.64
C ALA A 77 -59.30 -18.30 -8.89
N THR A 78 -60.31 -17.67 -9.50
CA THR A 78 -61.68 -17.56 -8.97
C THR A 78 -62.61 -18.52 -9.67
N VAL A 79 -63.76 -18.84 -9.06
CA VAL A 79 -64.81 -19.65 -9.66
C VAL A 79 -66.17 -19.00 -9.42
N SER A 80 -66.98 -18.85 -10.48
CA SER A 80 -68.35 -18.34 -10.38
C SER A 80 -69.34 -19.43 -9.94
N SER A 81 -70.57 -19.01 -9.60
CA SER A 81 -71.63 -19.92 -9.13
C SER A 81 -72.04 -20.99 -10.15
N ASP A 82 -71.78 -20.77 -11.44
CA ASP A 82 -72.03 -21.75 -12.50
C ASP A 82 -70.84 -22.69 -12.76
N GLY A 83 -69.71 -22.52 -12.06
CA GLY A 83 -68.50 -23.33 -12.22
C GLY A 83 -67.51 -22.82 -13.28
N THR A 84 -67.67 -21.58 -13.78
CA THR A 84 -66.64 -20.96 -14.63
C THR A 84 -65.45 -20.53 -13.78
N VAL A 85 -64.28 -21.07 -14.08
CA VAL A 85 -63.02 -20.71 -13.42
C VAL A 85 -62.31 -19.62 -14.22
N THR A 86 -61.76 -18.60 -13.57
CA THR A 86 -60.94 -17.55 -14.17
C THR A 86 -59.56 -17.54 -13.52
N GLY A 87 -58.49 -17.67 -14.32
CA GLY A 87 -57.12 -17.55 -13.84
C GLY A 87 -56.76 -16.09 -13.54
N ILE A 88 -56.14 -15.82 -12.40
CA ILE A 88 -55.82 -14.46 -11.92
C ILE A 88 -54.31 -14.23 -11.82
N SER A 89 -53.56 -15.16 -11.25
CA SER A 89 -52.09 -15.05 -11.17
C SER A 89 -51.43 -16.42 -11.27
N LYS A 90 -50.15 -16.45 -11.66
CA LYS A 90 -49.38 -17.68 -11.73
C LYS A 90 -49.44 -18.47 -10.42
N GLY A 91 -49.73 -19.77 -10.51
CA GLY A 91 -49.80 -20.65 -9.35
C GLY A 91 -50.72 -21.84 -9.57
N THR A 92 -50.90 -22.65 -8.52
CA THR A 92 -51.83 -23.78 -8.52
C THR A 92 -52.79 -23.64 -7.36
N THR A 93 -54.09 -23.77 -7.63
CA THR A 93 -55.17 -23.74 -6.64
C THR A 93 -56.16 -24.87 -6.89
N THR A 94 -57.00 -25.21 -5.91
CA THR A 94 -58.02 -26.25 -6.05
C THR A 94 -59.41 -25.62 -6.05
N VAL A 95 -60.19 -25.91 -7.09
CA VAL A 95 -61.60 -25.55 -7.16
C VAL A 95 -62.46 -26.73 -6.73
N THR A 96 -63.37 -26.50 -5.79
CA THR A 96 -64.21 -27.53 -5.17
C THR A 96 -65.68 -27.26 -5.46
N ALA A 97 -66.39 -28.26 -5.99
CA ALA A 97 -67.85 -28.28 -6.07
C ALA A 97 -68.42 -29.07 -4.90
N THR A 98 -69.31 -28.48 -4.12
CA THR A 98 -69.94 -29.10 -2.96
C THR A 98 -71.46 -29.09 -3.08
N VAL A 99 -72.10 -30.25 -2.87
CA VAL A 99 -73.56 -30.36 -2.74
C VAL A 99 -73.91 -31.40 -1.67
N SER A 100 -74.83 -31.04 -0.77
CA SER A 100 -75.31 -31.90 0.33
C SER A 100 -74.20 -32.58 1.15
N GLY A 101 -73.09 -31.87 1.40
CA GLY A 101 -71.96 -32.37 2.19
C GLY A 101 -71.00 -33.32 1.47
N LYS A 102 -71.17 -33.51 0.15
CA LYS A 102 -70.24 -34.25 -0.72
C LYS A 102 -69.52 -33.28 -1.65
N SER A 103 -68.26 -33.57 -1.98
CA SER A 103 -67.42 -32.69 -2.78
C SER A 103 -66.65 -33.41 -3.87
N GLY A 104 -66.46 -32.73 -5.00
CA GLY A 104 -65.50 -33.08 -6.04
C GLY A 104 -64.56 -31.90 -6.30
N THR A 105 -63.35 -32.17 -6.77
CA THR A 105 -62.30 -31.15 -6.91
C THR A 105 -61.70 -31.14 -8.30
N CYS A 106 -61.24 -29.97 -8.73
CA CYS A 106 -60.42 -29.77 -9.91
C CYS A 106 -59.15 -29.00 -9.50
N GLU A 107 -57.98 -29.50 -9.87
CA GLU A 107 -56.73 -28.74 -9.75
C GLU A 107 -56.64 -27.72 -10.89
N VAL A 108 -56.43 -26.46 -10.55
CA VAL A 108 -56.32 -25.35 -11.49
C VAL A 108 -54.89 -24.82 -11.43
N THR A 109 -54.14 -24.99 -12.52
CA THR A 109 -52.83 -24.36 -12.68
C THR A 109 -52.96 -23.16 -13.61
N VAL A 110 -52.52 -22.00 -13.14
CA VAL A 110 -52.47 -20.77 -13.93
C VAL A 110 -51.03 -20.49 -14.33
N THR A 111 -50.79 -20.35 -15.63
CA THR A 111 -49.50 -20.01 -16.21
C THR A 111 -49.47 -18.53 -16.61
N GLN A 112 -48.31 -17.91 -16.45
CA GLN A 112 -48.09 -16.52 -16.84
C GLN A 112 -46.67 -16.41 -17.40
N GLU A 113 -46.56 -16.08 -18.68
CA GLU A 113 -45.26 -15.88 -19.35
C GLU A 113 -44.72 -14.48 -19.09
N VAL A 114 -43.40 -14.36 -18.96
CA VAL A 114 -42.73 -13.06 -18.86
C VAL A 114 -42.72 -12.39 -20.22
N GLN A 115 -43.31 -11.20 -20.31
CA GLN A 115 -43.39 -10.43 -21.55
C GLN A 115 -42.18 -9.48 -21.70
N SER A 116 -41.82 -8.79 -20.61
CA SER A 116 -40.65 -7.92 -20.57
C SER A 116 -40.02 -7.88 -19.18
N VAL A 117 -38.74 -7.50 -19.17
CA VAL A 117 -37.98 -7.14 -17.98
C VAL A 117 -37.40 -5.76 -18.25
N GLU A 118 -37.42 -4.88 -17.26
CA GLU A 118 -36.78 -3.57 -17.32
C GLU A 118 -35.90 -3.38 -16.08
N ILE A 119 -34.76 -2.72 -16.23
CA ILE A 119 -33.89 -2.33 -15.10
C ILE A 119 -33.90 -0.81 -14.97
N SER A 120 -33.95 -0.31 -13.73
CA SER A 120 -33.71 1.08 -13.39
C SER A 120 -32.70 1.22 -12.25
N PRO A 121 -31.73 2.14 -12.34
CA PRO A 121 -31.36 2.93 -13.53
C PRO A 121 -30.69 2.07 -14.63
N ALA A 122 -30.72 2.54 -15.89
CA ALA A 122 -30.06 1.85 -17.02
C ALA A 122 -28.53 2.01 -17.06
N THR A 123 -28.00 3.02 -16.37
CA THR A 123 -26.56 3.23 -16.18
C THR A 123 -26.30 3.85 -14.82
N ALA A 124 -25.16 3.54 -14.19
CA ALA A 124 -24.71 4.21 -12.98
C ALA A 124 -23.19 4.35 -12.94
N THR A 125 -22.70 5.36 -12.22
CA THR A 125 -21.28 5.57 -11.96
C THR A 125 -21.04 5.50 -10.47
N LEU A 126 -20.09 4.65 -10.05
CA LEU A 126 -19.63 4.52 -8.67
C LEU A 126 -18.19 5.04 -8.60
N THR A 127 -17.85 5.76 -7.55
CA THR A 127 -16.60 6.52 -7.42
C THR A 127 -15.70 6.05 -6.28
N SER A 128 -16.14 5.06 -5.50
CA SER A 128 -15.38 4.51 -4.39
C SER A 128 -15.53 2.98 -4.31
N LYS A 129 -14.46 2.31 -3.88
CA LYS A 129 -14.50 0.85 -3.64
C LYS A 129 -15.48 0.55 -2.50
N GLY A 130 -16.36 -0.42 -2.70
CA GLY A 130 -17.42 -0.75 -1.75
C GLY A 130 -18.64 0.18 -1.79
N GLU A 131 -18.64 1.21 -2.64
CA GLU A 131 -19.86 1.99 -2.91
C GLU A 131 -20.93 1.06 -3.51
N THR A 132 -22.18 1.28 -3.12
CA THR A 132 -23.30 0.43 -3.53
C THR A 132 -24.41 1.22 -4.19
N ILE A 133 -25.13 0.57 -5.10
CA ILE A 133 -26.36 1.09 -5.69
C ILE A 133 -27.40 -0.02 -5.80
N GLN A 134 -28.64 0.30 -5.44
CA GLN A 134 -29.78 -0.59 -5.62
C GLN A 134 -30.30 -0.48 -7.06
N LEU A 135 -30.29 -1.58 -7.80
CA LEU A 135 -31.02 -1.69 -9.06
C LEU A 135 -32.42 -2.26 -8.81
N THR A 136 -33.39 -1.80 -9.57
CA THR A 136 -34.75 -2.36 -9.55
C THR A 136 -35.04 -3.05 -10.87
N ALA A 137 -35.40 -4.33 -10.82
CA ALA A 137 -35.92 -5.06 -11.98
C ALA A 137 -37.45 -5.08 -11.92
N THR A 138 -38.10 -4.66 -13.01
CA THR A 138 -39.56 -4.73 -13.16
C THR A 138 -39.90 -5.80 -14.18
N VAL A 139 -40.59 -6.86 -13.75
CA VAL A 139 -41.03 -7.97 -14.60
C VAL A 139 -42.50 -7.77 -14.95
N LEU A 140 -42.81 -7.73 -16.24
CA LEU A 140 -44.19 -7.59 -16.73
C LEU A 140 -44.64 -8.86 -17.46
N PRO A 141 -45.92 -9.23 -17.33
CA PRO A 141 -46.91 -8.68 -16.40
C PRO A 141 -46.56 -8.97 -14.93
N GLU A 142 -47.09 -8.15 -14.00
CA GLU A 142 -46.86 -8.30 -12.56
C GLU A 142 -47.19 -9.74 -12.10
N GLY A 143 -46.30 -10.34 -11.31
CA GLY A 143 -46.44 -11.72 -10.81
C GLY A 143 -45.99 -12.83 -11.77
N ALA A 144 -45.54 -12.53 -13.00
CA ALA A 144 -45.08 -13.56 -13.95
C ALA A 144 -43.83 -14.33 -13.47
N GLY A 145 -42.99 -13.68 -12.68
CA GLY A 145 -41.81 -14.28 -12.06
C GLY A 145 -40.88 -13.25 -11.43
N GLU A 146 -39.80 -13.75 -10.84
CA GLU A 146 -38.74 -12.95 -10.21
C GLU A 146 -37.54 -12.83 -11.14
N ALA A 147 -36.83 -11.71 -11.04
CA ALA A 147 -35.58 -11.51 -11.76
C ALA A 147 -34.40 -12.18 -11.04
N THR A 148 -33.51 -12.81 -11.79
CA THR A 148 -32.19 -13.23 -11.32
C THR A 148 -31.11 -12.32 -11.89
N TRP A 149 -30.04 -12.10 -11.12
CA TRP A 149 -29.01 -11.11 -11.44
C TRP A 149 -27.68 -11.76 -11.76
N THR A 150 -26.96 -11.20 -12.74
CA THR A 150 -25.57 -11.58 -13.05
C THR A 150 -24.75 -10.33 -13.36
N SER A 151 -23.43 -10.40 -13.11
CA SER A 151 -22.46 -9.40 -13.56
C SER A 151 -21.60 -9.96 -14.68
N SER A 152 -21.30 -9.14 -15.69
CA SER A 152 -20.34 -9.51 -16.74
C SER A 152 -18.89 -9.53 -16.26
N ASP A 153 -18.59 -8.81 -15.18
CA ASP A 153 -17.25 -8.69 -14.59
C ASP A 153 -17.33 -8.43 -13.09
N GLU A 154 -17.19 -9.50 -12.30
CA GLU A 154 -17.23 -9.44 -10.83
C GLU A 154 -15.97 -8.80 -10.23
N ALA A 155 -14.88 -8.65 -10.98
CA ALA A 155 -13.71 -7.89 -10.53
C ALA A 155 -13.95 -6.37 -10.56
N VAL A 156 -14.91 -5.92 -11.38
CA VAL A 156 -15.35 -4.51 -11.46
C VAL A 156 -16.54 -4.26 -10.53
N ALA A 157 -17.61 -5.05 -10.64
CA ALA A 157 -18.80 -4.91 -9.80
C ALA A 157 -19.54 -6.24 -9.59
N THR A 158 -19.97 -6.49 -8.36
CA THR A 158 -20.81 -7.65 -8.00
C THR A 158 -22.26 -7.22 -7.81
N VAL A 159 -23.21 -8.15 -7.91
CA VAL A 159 -24.64 -7.89 -7.68
C VAL A 159 -25.25 -8.98 -6.79
N SER A 160 -26.01 -8.58 -5.77
CA SER A 160 -26.72 -9.50 -4.88
C SER A 160 -28.02 -10.04 -5.52
N PRO A 161 -28.63 -11.10 -4.97
CA PRO A 161 -29.94 -11.58 -5.41
C PRO A 161 -31.05 -10.50 -5.33
N GLU A 162 -30.91 -9.53 -4.43
CA GLU A 162 -31.83 -8.40 -4.26
C GLU A 162 -31.54 -7.24 -5.22
N GLY A 163 -30.54 -7.34 -6.08
CA GLY A 163 -30.17 -6.30 -7.04
C GLY A 163 -29.26 -5.20 -6.47
N ILE A 164 -28.62 -5.42 -5.31
CA ILE A 164 -27.63 -4.49 -4.76
C ILE A 164 -26.30 -4.71 -5.47
N VAL A 165 -25.86 -3.70 -6.22
CA VAL A 165 -24.56 -3.69 -6.89
C VAL A 165 -23.50 -3.11 -5.96
N THR A 166 -22.33 -3.74 -5.87
CA THR A 166 -21.17 -3.24 -5.09
C THR A 166 -19.96 -3.05 -5.99
N ALA A 167 -19.35 -1.87 -5.95
CA ALA A 167 -18.10 -1.58 -6.68
C ALA A 167 -16.92 -2.34 -6.08
N ILE A 168 -16.17 -3.06 -6.92
CA ILE A 168 -14.99 -3.87 -6.52
C ILE A 168 -13.70 -3.28 -7.08
N GLY A 169 -13.70 -2.88 -8.36
CA GLY A 169 -12.51 -2.38 -9.07
C GLY A 169 -12.88 -1.43 -10.21
N GLU A 170 -11.90 -0.64 -10.69
CA GLU A 170 -12.12 0.32 -11.79
C GLU A 170 -12.47 -0.42 -13.09
N GLY A 171 -13.43 0.12 -13.84
CA GLY A 171 -13.79 -0.42 -15.14
C GLY A 171 -15.26 -0.24 -15.46
N THR A 172 -15.77 -1.10 -16.33
CA THR A 172 -17.20 -1.13 -16.67
C THR A 172 -17.70 -2.55 -16.65
N ALA A 173 -18.76 -2.79 -15.87
CA ALA A 173 -19.48 -4.07 -15.81
C ALA A 173 -20.91 -3.88 -16.31
N THR A 174 -21.47 -4.90 -16.96
CA THR A 174 -22.88 -4.95 -17.33
C THR A 174 -23.60 -5.87 -16.35
N ILE A 175 -24.58 -5.33 -15.62
CA ILE A 175 -25.45 -6.08 -14.74
C ILE A 175 -26.69 -6.49 -15.52
N THR A 176 -27.03 -7.79 -15.51
CA THR A 176 -28.16 -8.34 -16.27
C THR A 176 -29.21 -8.90 -15.32
N ALA A 177 -30.46 -8.47 -15.48
CA ALA A 177 -31.63 -9.06 -14.83
C ALA A 177 -32.33 -9.99 -15.82
N THR A 178 -32.60 -11.23 -15.42
CA THR A 178 -33.22 -12.26 -16.25
C THR A 178 -34.48 -12.80 -15.58
N ALA A 179 -35.61 -12.78 -16.28
CA ALA A 179 -36.84 -13.45 -15.86
C ALA A 179 -37.45 -14.22 -17.04
N GLY A 180 -37.61 -15.54 -16.90
CA GLY A 180 -37.93 -16.41 -18.02
C GLY A 180 -36.85 -16.34 -19.11
N GLU A 181 -37.24 -16.06 -20.36
CA GLU A 181 -36.33 -15.87 -21.50
C GLU A 181 -35.99 -14.39 -21.77
N LYS A 182 -36.49 -13.47 -20.94
CA LYS A 182 -36.35 -12.02 -21.14
C LYS A 182 -35.23 -11.47 -20.25
N THR A 183 -34.50 -10.52 -20.79
CA THR A 183 -33.40 -9.87 -20.08
C THR A 183 -33.46 -8.34 -20.22
N ALA A 184 -32.93 -7.65 -19.22
CA ALA A 184 -32.59 -6.24 -19.28
C ALA A 184 -31.21 -6.03 -18.67
N THR A 185 -30.55 -4.94 -19.04
CA THR A 185 -29.18 -4.66 -18.61
C THR A 185 -29.04 -3.25 -18.03
N CYS A 186 -28.09 -3.10 -17.11
CA CYS A 186 -27.59 -1.82 -16.62
C CYS A 186 -26.07 -1.79 -16.74
N THR A 187 -25.53 -0.69 -17.28
CA THR A 187 -24.08 -0.48 -17.36
C THR A 187 -23.58 0.25 -16.11
N ILE A 188 -22.69 -0.40 -15.38
CA ILE A 188 -22.04 0.15 -14.19
C ILE A 188 -20.62 0.56 -14.57
N THR A 189 -20.32 1.84 -14.46
CA THR A 189 -18.94 2.34 -14.58
C THR A 189 -18.41 2.62 -13.18
N VAL A 190 -17.26 2.05 -12.84
CA VAL A 190 -16.57 2.30 -11.57
C VAL A 190 -15.34 3.14 -11.87
N SER A 191 -15.26 4.34 -11.28
CA SER A 191 -14.14 5.29 -11.43
C SER A 191 -13.64 5.68 -10.05
N ILE A 192 -12.79 4.84 -9.47
CA ILE A 192 -12.28 5.05 -8.11
C ILE A 192 -11.21 6.13 -8.13
N SER A 193 -11.43 7.23 -7.40
CA SER A 193 -10.35 8.18 -7.15
C SER A 193 -9.33 7.54 -6.22
N ILE A 194 -8.10 7.36 -6.68
CA ILE A 194 -6.98 6.90 -5.86
C ILE A 194 -6.25 8.06 -5.16
N VAL A 195 -6.70 9.30 -5.38
CA VAL A 195 -6.04 10.52 -4.92
C VAL A 195 -7.05 11.49 -4.29
N ASP A 196 -6.68 12.02 -3.13
CA ASP A 196 -7.37 13.12 -2.44
C ASP A 196 -6.44 14.34 -2.42
N ILE A 197 -6.85 15.45 -3.06
CA ILE A 197 -6.03 16.67 -3.16
C ILE A 197 -6.59 17.76 -2.24
N GLU A 198 -5.74 18.27 -1.35
CA GLU A 198 -6.02 19.39 -0.45
C GLU A 198 -4.91 20.46 -0.58
N GLY A 199 -5.19 21.54 -1.32
CA GLY A 199 -4.21 22.60 -1.55
C GLY A 199 -3.02 22.11 -2.38
N ASN A 200 -1.80 22.21 -1.83
CA ASN A 200 -0.57 21.73 -2.47
C ASN A 200 -0.17 20.31 -2.03
N GLN A 201 -1.06 19.60 -1.33
CA GLN A 201 -0.85 18.24 -0.84
C GLN A 201 -1.82 17.27 -1.49
N ALA A 202 -1.35 16.06 -1.81
CA ALA A 202 -2.18 14.96 -2.26
C ALA A 202 -1.88 13.70 -1.46
N THR A 203 -2.95 12.97 -1.10
CA THR A 203 -2.87 11.65 -0.47
C THR A 203 -3.28 10.60 -1.49
N PHE A 204 -2.42 9.60 -1.71
CA PHE A 204 -2.66 8.50 -2.64
C PHE A 204 -2.91 7.20 -1.89
N HIS A 205 -3.93 6.46 -2.33
CA HIS A 205 -4.29 5.14 -1.83
C HIS A 205 -3.96 4.10 -2.90
N LEU A 206 -2.92 3.30 -2.64
CA LEU A 206 -2.33 2.39 -3.62
C LEU A 206 -3.06 1.05 -3.74
N ASP A 207 -3.87 0.69 -2.74
CA ASP A 207 -4.48 -0.64 -2.65
C ASP A 207 -5.46 -0.92 -3.80
N GLY A 208 -5.06 -1.84 -4.69
CA GLY A 208 -5.83 -2.23 -5.87
C GLY A 208 -5.66 -1.28 -7.07
N ALA A 209 -4.76 -0.29 -6.98
CA ALA A 209 -4.36 0.54 -8.10
C ALA A 209 -3.23 -0.14 -8.90
N SER A 210 -3.22 0.04 -10.22
CA SER A 210 -2.10 -0.31 -11.08
C SER A 210 -1.05 0.79 -11.11
N ALA A 211 0.20 0.44 -11.42
CA ALA A 211 1.28 1.40 -11.58
C ALA A 211 0.99 2.50 -12.61
N ALA A 212 0.26 2.17 -13.69
CA ALA A 212 -0.15 3.14 -14.70
C ALA A 212 -1.14 4.19 -14.14
N GLN A 213 -2.12 3.76 -13.34
CA GLN A 213 -3.08 4.67 -12.69
C GLN A 213 -2.37 5.60 -11.70
N VAL A 214 -1.47 5.04 -10.87
CA VAL A 214 -0.70 5.81 -9.89
C VAL A 214 0.19 6.84 -10.58
N SER A 215 0.92 6.43 -11.62
CA SER A 215 1.80 7.33 -12.40
C SER A 215 1.03 8.46 -13.08
N GLN A 216 -0.13 8.16 -13.66
CA GLN A 216 -1.00 9.17 -14.25
C GLN A 216 -1.53 10.16 -13.18
N ALA A 217 -2.01 9.64 -12.05
CA ALA A 217 -2.56 10.47 -10.98
C ALA A 217 -1.49 11.38 -10.34
N ILE A 218 -0.26 10.87 -10.14
CA ILE A 218 0.88 11.67 -9.66
C ILE A 218 1.21 12.79 -10.66
N SER A 219 1.23 12.47 -11.95
CA SER A 219 1.50 13.45 -13.02
C SER A 219 0.44 14.55 -13.08
N GLU A 220 -0.84 14.20 -12.95
CA GLU A 220 -1.95 15.16 -12.93
C GLU A 220 -1.94 16.02 -11.66
N ALA A 221 -1.68 15.44 -10.49
CA ALA A 221 -1.54 16.17 -9.24
C ALA A 221 -0.39 17.18 -9.32
N ALA A 222 0.76 16.77 -9.85
CA ALA A 222 1.90 17.66 -10.08
C ALA A 222 1.54 18.83 -11.02
N GLN A 223 0.82 18.57 -12.11
CA GLN A 223 0.33 19.61 -13.03
C GLN A 223 -0.67 20.55 -12.35
N ALA A 224 -1.44 20.07 -11.37
CA ALA A 224 -2.32 20.88 -10.53
C ALA A 224 -1.58 21.70 -9.45
N GLY A 225 -0.25 21.58 -9.36
CA GLY A 225 0.58 22.33 -8.41
C GLY A 225 0.81 21.65 -7.07
N VAL A 226 0.50 20.35 -6.96
CA VAL A 226 0.84 19.56 -5.77
C VAL A 226 2.36 19.37 -5.70
N THR A 227 2.92 19.61 -4.52
CA THR A 227 4.35 19.42 -4.21
C THR A 227 4.57 18.49 -3.02
N ARG A 228 3.51 18.12 -2.31
CA ARG A 228 3.55 17.26 -1.13
C ARG A 228 2.75 15.99 -1.40
N PHE A 229 3.44 14.87 -1.53
CA PHE A 229 2.86 13.58 -1.90
C PHE A 229 2.91 12.66 -0.68
N ILE A 230 1.75 12.20 -0.24
CA ILE A 230 1.60 11.22 0.85
C ILE A 230 1.02 9.95 0.24
N LEU A 231 1.68 8.82 0.43
CA LEU A 231 1.27 7.56 -0.18
C LEU A 231 1.04 6.49 0.89
N THR A 232 -0.03 5.72 0.71
CA THR A 232 -0.42 4.62 1.61
C THR A 232 -0.88 3.41 0.79
N GLY A 233 -0.69 2.20 1.32
CA GLY A 233 -1.08 0.95 0.66
C GLY A 233 0.10 0.15 0.11
N ASP A 234 -0.14 -0.72 -0.87
CA ASP A 234 0.88 -1.64 -1.42
C ASP A 234 1.92 -0.95 -2.34
N SER A 235 3.21 -1.23 -2.10
CA SER A 235 4.35 -0.73 -2.88
C SER A 235 4.37 -1.20 -4.34
N GLU A 236 3.73 -2.33 -4.68
CA GLU A 236 3.69 -2.86 -6.05
C GLU A 236 3.12 -1.81 -7.03
N ALA A 237 2.15 -1.02 -6.58
CA ALA A 237 1.51 0.02 -7.39
C ALA A 237 2.39 1.26 -7.62
N LEU A 238 3.54 1.41 -6.94
CA LEU A 238 4.45 2.55 -7.19
C LEU A 238 5.16 2.45 -8.54
N GLY A 239 5.38 1.24 -9.04
CA GLY A 239 6.04 1.02 -10.33
C GLY A 239 7.46 1.60 -10.42
N LEU A 240 8.25 1.57 -9.34
CA LEU A 240 9.59 2.19 -9.30
C LEU A 240 10.55 1.65 -10.38
N TYR A 241 10.35 0.42 -10.86
CA TYR A 241 11.16 -0.22 -11.91
C TYR A 241 10.75 0.15 -13.33
N ASP A 242 9.45 0.35 -13.58
CA ASP A 242 8.86 0.57 -14.90
C ASP A 242 8.68 2.06 -15.20
N GLY A 243 9.70 2.84 -14.82
CA GLY A 243 9.68 4.30 -14.87
C GLY A 243 9.12 4.89 -13.58
N ASN A 244 10.01 5.47 -12.77
CA ASN A 244 9.62 6.08 -11.51
C ASN A 244 8.67 7.28 -11.74
N PRO A 245 7.45 7.25 -11.17
CA PRO A 245 6.41 8.25 -11.43
C PRO A 245 6.73 9.65 -10.90
N PHE A 246 7.77 9.77 -10.07
CA PHE A 246 8.20 11.03 -9.45
C PHE A 246 9.27 11.77 -10.28
N SER A 247 9.80 11.17 -11.35
CA SER A 247 10.84 11.80 -12.17
C SER A 247 10.31 13.04 -12.89
N GLY A 248 11.02 14.17 -12.78
CA GLY A 248 10.69 15.45 -13.41
C GLY A 248 9.68 16.30 -12.64
N ILE A 249 9.27 15.88 -11.44
CA ILE A 249 8.26 16.56 -10.62
C ILE A 249 8.94 17.35 -9.49
N GLN A 250 8.34 18.49 -9.12
CA GLN A 250 8.74 19.25 -7.93
C GLN A 250 8.13 18.63 -6.67
N ILE A 251 8.96 18.22 -5.72
CA ILE A 251 8.54 17.44 -4.56
C ILE A 251 9.15 18.04 -3.29
N GLU A 252 8.36 18.86 -2.59
CA GLU A 252 8.71 19.38 -1.27
C GLU A 252 8.70 18.27 -0.21
N LEU A 253 7.77 17.31 -0.32
CA LEU A 253 7.68 16.15 0.56
C LEU A 253 7.22 14.93 -0.22
N LEU A 254 7.97 13.83 -0.09
CA LEU A 254 7.55 12.49 -0.45
C LEU A 254 7.44 11.62 0.81
N ASP A 255 6.23 11.41 1.28
CA ASP A 255 5.94 10.58 2.43
C ASP A 255 5.47 9.18 1.98
N LEU A 256 6.35 8.21 2.12
CA LEU A 256 6.11 6.79 1.87
C LEU A 256 5.89 6.00 3.17
N SER A 257 5.76 6.66 4.32
CA SER A 257 5.70 5.98 5.62
C SER A 257 4.51 5.03 5.78
N GLY A 258 3.42 5.30 5.05
CA GLY A 258 2.25 4.42 4.97
C GLY A 258 2.27 3.39 3.85
N VAL A 259 3.33 3.36 3.03
CA VAL A 259 3.50 2.35 1.98
C VAL A 259 4.06 1.07 2.57
N THR A 260 3.41 -0.05 2.27
CA THR A 260 3.66 -1.39 2.81
C THR A 260 3.94 -2.37 1.69
N GLY A 261 4.30 -3.61 2.02
CA GLY A 261 4.40 -4.67 1.03
C GLY A 261 5.64 -4.53 0.15
N TRP A 262 6.71 -3.92 0.66
CA TRP A 262 7.99 -3.89 -0.03
C TRP A 262 8.50 -5.32 -0.13
N GLN A 263 8.43 -5.93 -1.32
CA GLN A 263 8.80 -7.34 -1.56
C GLN A 263 10.24 -7.52 -2.01
N ASP A 264 10.89 -6.47 -2.50
CA ASP A 264 12.26 -6.55 -2.96
C ASP A 264 13.21 -6.82 -1.80
N ARG A 265 14.11 -7.76 -2.03
CA ARG A 265 15.09 -8.20 -1.06
C ARG A 265 16.46 -8.22 -1.71
N ASP A 266 17.44 -7.74 -0.98
CA ASP A 266 18.83 -7.88 -1.37
C ASP A 266 19.29 -9.35 -1.24
N ALA A 267 20.57 -9.59 -1.52
CA ALA A 267 21.17 -10.91 -1.34
C ALA A 267 21.09 -11.44 0.12
N ASP A 268 20.99 -10.53 1.10
CA ASP A 268 20.91 -10.84 2.53
C ASP A 268 19.44 -11.01 3.02
N GLY A 269 18.46 -10.83 2.13
CA GLY A 269 17.05 -11.06 2.44
C GLY A 269 16.37 -9.93 3.22
N LEU A 270 16.94 -8.72 3.23
CA LEU A 270 16.35 -7.57 3.92
C LEU A 270 15.48 -6.74 2.95
N PRO A 271 14.31 -6.23 3.38
CA PRO A 271 13.50 -5.33 2.56
C PRO A 271 14.29 -4.08 2.16
N GLU A 272 14.26 -3.75 0.88
CA GLU A 272 15.07 -2.67 0.32
C GLU A 272 14.26 -1.61 -0.41
N LEU A 273 14.79 -0.38 -0.40
CA LEU A 273 14.54 0.57 -1.48
C LEU A 273 15.49 0.21 -2.64
N PRO A 274 14.98 -0.07 -3.85
CA PRO A 274 15.78 -0.57 -4.96
C PRO A 274 16.90 0.38 -5.41
N ALA A 275 17.92 -0.19 -6.06
CA ALA A 275 19.03 0.59 -6.60
C ALA A 275 18.52 1.64 -7.59
N GLU A 276 19.16 2.81 -7.58
CA GLU A 276 18.85 3.90 -8.51
C GLU A 276 17.42 4.47 -8.43
N SER A 277 16.62 4.11 -7.40
CA SER A 277 15.20 4.48 -7.29
C SER A 277 14.92 5.96 -7.57
N PHE A 278 15.64 6.88 -6.91
CA PHE A 278 15.53 8.33 -7.07
C PHE A 278 16.82 8.94 -7.62
N ARG A 279 17.59 8.17 -8.40
CA ARG A 279 18.86 8.63 -8.95
C ARG A 279 18.68 9.79 -9.92
N HIS A 280 19.32 10.92 -9.66
CA HIS A 280 19.35 12.04 -10.59
C HIS A 280 20.49 11.94 -11.61
N THR A 281 20.13 12.00 -12.89
CA THR A 281 21.04 11.95 -14.04
C THR A 281 20.57 12.86 -15.17
N SER A 282 21.25 12.83 -16.31
CA SER A 282 20.73 13.46 -17.54
C SER A 282 19.45 12.81 -18.08
N SER A 283 19.15 11.57 -17.72
CA SER A 283 17.96 10.81 -18.18
C SER A 283 16.88 10.66 -17.12
N SER A 284 17.11 11.11 -15.89
CA SER A 284 16.18 11.00 -14.76
C SER A 284 16.31 12.23 -13.86
N ASP A 285 15.20 12.92 -13.60
CA ASP A 285 15.22 14.19 -12.87
C ASP A 285 14.58 14.08 -11.49
N PHE A 286 15.42 13.99 -10.45
CA PHE A 286 15.00 14.09 -9.05
C PHE A 286 15.61 15.31 -8.38
N SER A 287 15.97 16.32 -9.18
CA SER A 287 16.47 17.59 -8.65
C SER A 287 15.38 18.35 -7.88
N GLY A 288 14.09 18.07 -8.10
CA GLY A 288 12.98 18.69 -7.38
C GLY A 288 12.70 18.14 -5.97
N LEU A 289 13.32 17.03 -5.58
CA LEU A 289 13.05 16.30 -4.34
C LEU A 289 13.72 16.96 -3.12
N GLN A 290 12.96 17.28 -2.06
CA GLN A 290 13.46 18.02 -0.88
C GLN A 290 13.38 17.25 0.45
N GLU A 291 12.31 16.51 0.71
CA GLU A 291 12.16 15.69 1.92
C GLU A 291 11.58 14.31 1.56
N VAL A 292 12.14 13.27 2.17
CA VAL A 292 11.66 11.89 2.01
C VAL A 292 11.45 11.26 3.37
N ILE A 293 10.30 10.60 3.54
CA ILE A 293 10.01 9.77 4.71
C ILE A 293 9.77 8.34 4.22
N LEU A 294 10.64 7.42 4.62
CA LEU A 294 10.55 6.00 4.29
C LEU A 294 9.84 5.21 5.40
N PRO A 295 9.14 4.12 5.05
CA PRO A 295 8.46 3.29 6.03
C PRO A 295 9.45 2.49 6.89
N GLN A 296 9.01 2.08 8.07
CA GLN A 296 9.79 1.26 9.02
C GLN A 296 10.21 -0.10 8.44
N GLU A 297 9.46 -0.62 7.46
CA GLU A 297 9.73 -1.92 6.83
C GLU A 297 11.01 -1.90 5.98
N ILE A 298 11.35 -0.77 5.35
CA ILE A 298 12.58 -0.66 4.55
C ILE A 298 13.81 -0.69 5.48
N GLN A 299 14.64 -1.71 5.27
CA GLN A 299 15.83 -1.96 6.06
C GLN A 299 17.13 -1.62 5.32
N GLN A 300 17.08 -1.52 3.98
CA GLN A 300 18.25 -1.15 3.20
C GLN A 300 17.96 -0.08 2.15
N LEU A 301 18.94 0.78 1.91
CA LEU A 301 18.99 1.66 0.74
C LEU A 301 20.07 1.15 -0.19
N GLN A 302 19.66 0.73 -1.39
CA GLN A 302 20.59 0.18 -2.37
C GLN A 302 21.48 1.25 -3.02
N ASP A 303 22.44 0.76 -3.80
CA ASP A 303 23.42 1.60 -4.49
C ASP A 303 22.72 2.73 -5.26
N TYR A 304 23.25 3.94 -5.09
CA TYR A 304 22.79 5.16 -5.76
C TYR A 304 21.31 5.54 -5.56
N ALA A 305 20.60 4.98 -4.58
CA ALA A 305 19.16 5.19 -4.39
C ALA A 305 18.69 6.66 -4.44
N PHE A 306 19.48 7.62 -3.95
CA PHE A 306 19.22 9.08 -3.98
C PHE A 306 20.40 9.86 -4.59
N TYR A 307 21.18 9.23 -5.45
CA TYR A 307 22.38 9.84 -6.02
C TYR A 307 22.07 11.17 -6.71
N LYS A 308 22.83 12.23 -6.38
CA LYS A 308 22.68 13.58 -6.94
C LYS A 308 21.30 14.24 -6.75
N CYS A 309 20.50 13.82 -5.77
CA CYS A 309 19.32 14.58 -5.34
C CYS A 309 19.74 15.90 -4.66
N SER A 310 20.18 16.88 -5.46
CA SER A 310 20.88 18.08 -4.97
C SER A 310 20.00 19.06 -4.18
N ASN A 311 18.68 18.94 -4.24
CA ASN A 311 17.77 19.69 -3.38
C ASN A 311 17.25 18.91 -2.18
N LEU A 312 17.60 17.62 -2.03
CA LEU A 312 17.20 16.83 -0.86
C LEU A 312 17.85 17.46 0.37
N THR A 313 17.04 17.90 1.31
CA THR A 313 17.46 18.56 2.56
C THR A 313 17.37 17.61 3.75
N LYS A 314 16.41 16.69 3.70
CA LYS A 314 16.07 15.83 4.82
C LYS A 314 15.62 14.45 4.37
N ILE A 315 16.05 13.43 5.10
CA ILE A 315 15.52 12.07 4.97
C ILE A 315 15.27 11.45 6.35
N THR A 316 14.12 10.80 6.47
CA THR A 316 13.74 10.01 7.65
C THR A 316 13.55 8.57 7.21
N ALA A 317 14.37 7.65 7.72
CA ALA A 317 14.28 6.23 7.39
C ALA A 317 14.52 5.38 8.65
N PRO A 318 13.48 5.19 9.48
CA PRO A 318 13.63 4.70 10.85
C PRO A 318 13.94 3.18 10.94
N GLY A 319 13.68 2.43 9.86
CA GLY A 319 14.01 1.00 9.76
C GLY A 319 15.37 0.68 9.14
N VAL A 320 16.04 1.66 8.53
CA VAL A 320 17.24 1.42 7.72
C VAL A 320 18.42 1.03 8.59
N VAL A 321 18.95 -0.18 8.35
CA VAL A 321 20.16 -0.73 8.98
C VAL A 321 21.38 -0.63 8.08
N ARG A 322 21.20 -0.54 6.76
CA ARG A 322 22.27 -0.53 5.76
C ARG A 322 22.04 0.56 4.71
N VAL A 323 23.05 1.39 4.49
CA VAL A 323 23.08 2.34 3.36
C VAL A 323 24.22 1.94 2.44
N ASN A 324 23.90 1.52 1.22
CA ASN A 324 24.89 1.03 0.26
C ASN A 324 25.61 2.17 -0.47
N SER A 325 26.46 1.80 -1.42
CA SER A 325 27.45 2.71 -1.99
C SER A 325 26.77 3.82 -2.78
N PHE A 326 27.31 5.03 -2.67
CA PHE A 326 26.86 6.21 -3.40
C PHE A 326 25.40 6.63 -3.16
N ALA A 327 24.68 6.03 -2.20
CA ALA A 327 23.24 6.21 -2.00
C ALA A 327 22.82 7.69 -1.92
N PHE A 328 23.59 8.54 -1.22
CA PHE A 328 23.36 9.99 -1.12
C PHE A 328 24.52 10.82 -1.68
N GLN A 329 25.42 10.23 -2.49
CA GLN A 329 26.56 10.97 -3.02
C GLN A 329 26.04 12.20 -3.81
N SER A 330 26.63 13.36 -3.53
CA SER A 330 26.28 14.66 -4.14
C SER A 330 24.85 15.15 -3.84
N CYS A 331 24.21 14.70 -2.75
CA CYS A 331 23.04 15.38 -2.18
C CYS A 331 23.49 16.66 -1.45
N THR A 332 23.86 17.68 -2.21
CA THR A 332 24.61 18.86 -1.71
C THR A 332 23.84 19.76 -0.74
N LYS A 333 22.55 19.54 -0.52
CA LYS A 333 21.73 20.21 0.51
C LYS A 333 21.28 19.30 1.65
N LEU A 334 21.63 18.01 1.61
CA LEU A 334 21.18 17.05 2.62
C LEU A 334 21.86 17.35 3.93
N ALA A 335 21.10 17.89 4.89
CA ALA A 335 21.59 18.37 6.17
C ALA A 335 21.04 17.57 7.36
N GLU A 336 19.85 16.98 7.20
CA GLU A 336 19.16 16.22 8.24
C GLU A 336 18.95 14.76 7.80
N VAL A 337 19.56 13.83 8.52
CA VAL A 337 19.40 12.38 8.30
C VAL A 337 18.98 11.75 9.62
N SER A 338 17.83 11.07 9.61
CA SER A 338 17.34 10.30 10.75
C SER A 338 17.29 8.82 10.41
N MET A 339 18.33 8.09 10.80
CA MET A 339 18.47 6.63 10.56
C MET A 339 19.10 5.95 11.78
N PRO A 340 18.35 5.78 12.88
CA PRO A 340 18.89 5.37 14.18
C PRO A 340 19.41 3.93 14.22
N GLU A 341 19.02 3.09 13.25
CA GLU A 341 19.35 1.66 13.21
C GLU A 341 20.56 1.33 12.32
N VAL A 342 21.21 2.34 11.71
CA VAL A 342 22.30 2.12 10.76
C VAL A 342 23.51 1.48 11.44
N THR A 343 23.93 0.34 10.90
CA THR A 343 25.13 -0.41 11.31
C THR A 343 26.21 -0.47 10.23
N TYR A 344 25.85 -0.16 8.98
CA TYR A 344 26.75 -0.19 7.82
C TYR A 344 26.52 1.00 6.87
N LEU A 345 27.61 1.63 6.45
CA LEU A 345 27.66 2.65 5.40
C LEU A 345 28.66 2.26 4.31
N GLY A 346 28.17 2.13 3.07
CA GLY A 346 28.94 1.76 1.89
C GLY A 346 29.77 2.92 1.32
N THR A 347 30.62 2.59 0.36
CA THR A 347 31.58 3.52 -0.24
C THR A 347 30.88 4.78 -0.78
N ASN A 348 31.41 5.97 -0.43
CA ASN A 348 30.87 7.28 -0.82
C ASN A 348 29.40 7.55 -0.45
N ALA A 349 28.78 6.78 0.46
CA ALA A 349 27.34 6.86 0.71
C ALA A 349 26.84 8.28 1.00
N PHE A 350 27.59 9.11 1.73
CA PHE A 350 27.26 10.51 2.04
C PHE A 350 28.26 11.53 1.47
N MET A 351 29.05 11.14 0.47
CA MET A 351 30.09 12.01 -0.08
C MET A 351 29.48 13.30 -0.65
N SER A 352 30.06 14.45 -0.30
CA SER A 352 29.63 15.77 -0.74
C SER A 352 28.19 16.14 -0.33
N THR A 353 27.77 15.75 0.88
CA THR A 353 26.51 16.20 1.50
C THR A 353 26.70 17.45 2.37
N ALA A 354 25.60 18.04 2.84
CA ALA A 354 25.58 19.21 3.72
C ALA A 354 25.33 18.86 5.19
N LEU A 355 25.58 17.60 5.58
CA LEU A 355 25.43 17.14 6.97
C LEU A 355 26.22 18.04 7.90
N GLN A 356 25.59 18.47 8.99
CA GLN A 356 26.24 19.23 10.05
C GLN A 356 26.78 18.32 11.16
N VAL A 357 26.07 17.22 11.41
CA VAL A 357 26.41 16.21 12.41
C VAL A 357 26.30 14.83 11.76
N ALA A 358 27.32 13.99 11.95
CA ALA A 358 27.28 12.57 11.64
C ALA A 358 27.17 11.79 12.95
N ASP A 359 25.92 11.53 13.39
CA ASP A 359 25.62 10.75 14.58
C ASP A 359 24.98 9.41 14.17
N PHE A 360 25.79 8.34 14.24
CA PHE A 360 25.36 6.99 13.98
C PHE A 360 25.85 6.07 15.10
N SER A 361 25.14 6.13 16.23
CA SER A 361 25.51 5.42 17.47
C SER A 361 25.69 3.91 17.33
N LYS A 362 25.08 3.26 16.34
CA LYS A 362 25.16 1.82 16.07
C LYS A 362 26.11 1.46 14.92
N LEU A 363 26.75 2.44 14.29
CA LEU A 363 27.59 2.22 13.11
C LEU A 363 28.82 1.38 13.46
N GLN A 364 28.91 0.20 12.86
CA GLN A 364 30.03 -0.73 13.03
C GLN A 364 30.97 -0.69 11.83
N THR A 365 30.40 -0.65 10.62
CA THR A 365 31.16 -0.72 9.37
C THR A 365 30.98 0.55 8.55
N LEU A 366 32.11 1.16 8.18
CA LEU A 366 32.19 2.35 7.35
C LEU A 366 33.21 2.07 6.25
N GLU A 367 32.76 2.03 5.00
CA GLU A 367 33.64 1.80 3.87
C GLU A 367 34.40 3.07 3.45
N GLY A 368 34.92 3.10 2.23
CA GLY A 368 35.79 4.19 1.80
C GLY A 368 35.04 5.49 1.52
N SER A 369 35.62 6.62 1.98
CA SER A 369 35.22 7.97 1.57
C SER A 369 33.75 8.32 1.84
N VAL A 370 33.12 7.68 2.84
CA VAL A 370 31.69 7.82 3.16
C VAL A 370 31.27 9.28 3.34
N PHE A 371 32.05 10.09 4.07
CA PHE A 371 31.77 11.51 4.32
C PHE A 371 32.77 12.44 3.63
N TRP A 372 33.47 11.97 2.59
CA TRP A 372 34.43 12.82 1.87
C TRP A 372 33.73 14.07 1.31
N LEU A 373 34.37 15.24 1.39
CA LEU A 373 33.83 16.54 0.94
C LEU A 373 32.56 17.00 1.66
N CYS A 374 32.24 16.46 2.84
CA CYS A 374 31.16 16.99 3.68
C CYS A 374 31.59 18.29 4.37
N SER A 375 31.75 19.36 3.58
CA SER A 375 32.34 20.62 4.01
C SER A 375 31.54 21.38 5.09
N LYS A 376 30.30 20.95 5.37
CA LYS A 376 29.43 21.50 6.43
C LYS A 376 29.47 20.69 7.72
N LEU A 377 30.14 19.54 7.73
CA LEU A 377 30.22 18.67 8.88
C LEU A 377 31.05 19.34 9.97
N THR A 378 30.48 19.43 11.17
CA THR A 378 31.09 20.06 12.36
C THR A 378 31.38 19.06 13.47
N GLU A 379 30.60 17.97 13.52
CA GLU A 379 30.65 16.98 14.60
C GLU A 379 30.47 15.56 14.07
N VAL A 380 31.30 14.64 14.58
CA VAL A 380 31.24 13.19 14.31
C VAL A 380 31.10 12.45 15.63
N ASN A 381 30.06 11.63 15.75
CA ASN A 381 29.77 10.78 16.91
C ASN A 381 29.56 9.33 16.44
N LEU A 382 30.64 8.53 16.43
CA LEU A 382 30.63 7.14 15.99
C LEU A 382 31.27 6.23 17.06
N PRO A 383 30.56 5.95 18.17
CA PRO A 383 31.13 5.26 19.34
C PRO A 383 31.55 3.81 19.06
N GLU A 384 30.91 3.14 18.10
CA GLU A 384 31.11 1.73 17.78
C GLU A 384 32.06 1.49 16.60
N ALA A 385 32.49 2.54 15.90
CA ALA A 385 33.36 2.42 14.75
C ALA A 385 34.79 2.02 15.16
N THR A 386 35.27 0.86 14.69
CA THR A 386 36.63 0.38 14.96
C THR A 386 37.63 0.77 13.87
N THR A 387 37.14 1.06 12.68
CA THR A 387 37.95 1.30 11.49
C THR A 387 37.39 2.51 10.74
N ILE A 388 38.24 3.52 10.51
CA ILE A 388 37.86 4.78 9.87
C ILE A 388 38.56 4.89 8.53
N GLY A 389 37.84 4.56 7.46
CA GLY A 389 38.48 4.29 6.17
C GLY A 389 39.34 3.03 6.23
N ASN A 390 40.05 2.72 5.15
CA ASN A 390 40.92 1.54 5.12
C ASN A 390 42.39 1.98 5.11
N ALA A 391 43.14 1.54 6.11
CA ALA A 391 44.58 1.72 6.21
C ALA A 391 45.29 0.55 5.49
N THR A 392 45.11 0.40 4.18
CA THR A 392 45.91 -0.59 3.44
C THR A 392 47.35 -0.10 3.37
N LEU A 393 48.21 -0.64 4.22
CA LEU A 393 49.65 -0.75 3.93
C LEU A 393 49.79 -1.55 2.63
N VAL A 394 49.80 -0.89 1.48
CA VAL A 394 49.99 -1.57 0.19
C VAL A 394 51.36 -2.26 0.21
N SER A 395 51.34 -3.58 0.35
CA SER A 395 52.40 -4.43 -0.16
C SER A 395 52.36 -4.36 -1.68
N GLN A 396 53.38 -3.73 -2.29
CA GLN A 396 53.77 -3.89 -3.70
C GLN A 396 52.69 -3.52 -4.75
N GLY A 397 52.62 -2.24 -5.15
CA GLY A 397 52.24 -1.86 -6.52
C GLY A 397 50.75 -1.62 -6.84
N GLY A 398 49.84 -1.65 -5.87
CA GLY A 398 48.46 -1.18 -6.07
C GLY A 398 48.37 0.35 -6.04
N SER A 399 47.53 0.95 -6.90
CA SER A 399 47.20 2.39 -6.83
C SER A 399 46.45 2.65 -5.52
N ARG A 400 47.04 3.41 -4.59
CA ARG A 400 46.39 3.86 -3.35
C ARG A 400 45.23 4.79 -3.74
N THR A 401 44.01 4.27 -3.85
CA THR A 401 42.82 5.11 -3.99
C THR A 401 42.50 5.66 -2.61
N GLY A 402 42.94 6.90 -2.34
CA GLY A 402 42.85 7.57 -1.03
C GLY A 402 41.47 7.45 -0.40
N ILE A 403 41.45 7.02 0.86
CA ILE A 403 40.23 6.65 1.57
C ILE A 403 39.87 7.79 2.53
N ASN A 404 39.43 8.88 1.91
CA ASN A 404 39.17 10.20 2.49
C ASN A 404 37.90 10.21 3.34
N THR A 405 37.73 9.28 4.29
CA THR A 405 36.48 9.09 5.03
C THR A 405 35.86 10.39 5.52
N PHE A 406 36.64 11.27 6.15
CA PHE A 406 36.30 12.64 6.53
C PHE A 406 37.22 13.67 5.85
N GLY A 407 37.85 13.31 4.74
CA GLY A 407 38.70 14.23 4.00
C GLY A 407 37.91 15.46 3.56
N ASP A 408 38.55 16.62 3.54
CA ASP A 408 37.95 17.90 3.14
C ASP A 408 36.69 18.31 3.94
N CYS A 409 36.47 17.71 5.12
CA CYS A 409 35.49 18.18 6.10
C CYS A 409 36.03 19.44 6.81
N SER A 410 36.16 20.53 6.05
CA SER A 410 36.90 21.73 6.47
C SER A 410 36.34 22.44 7.72
N GLN A 411 35.09 22.19 8.10
CA GLN A 411 34.43 22.74 9.30
C GLN A 411 34.38 21.75 10.47
N LEU A 412 34.96 20.55 10.34
CA LEU A 412 34.92 19.53 11.38
C LEU A 412 35.71 19.99 12.61
N GLU A 413 35.05 20.11 13.75
CA GLU A 413 35.64 20.57 15.01
C GLU A 413 35.72 19.46 16.06
N LYS A 414 34.67 18.61 16.13
CA LYS A 414 34.54 17.58 17.16
C LYS A 414 34.48 16.19 16.56
N VAL A 415 35.31 15.30 17.07
CA VAL A 415 35.40 13.91 16.64
C VAL A 415 35.38 13.00 17.86
N TYR A 416 34.38 12.13 17.95
CA TYR A 416 34.25 11.13 19.00
C TYR A 416 34.31 9.72 18.43
N LEU A 417 35.46 9.07 18.61
CA LEU A 417 35.83 7.76 18.05
C LEU A 417 36.57 6.90 19.08
N PRO A 418 35.93 6.56 20.22
CA PRO A 418 36.60 5.93 21.36
C PRO A 418 37.13 4.51 21.07
N LYS A 419 36.57 3.81 20.08
CA LYS A 419 36.93 2.42 19.74
C LYS A 419 37.77 2.28 18.46
N ALA A 420 38.07 3.38 17.77
CA ALA A 420 38.81 3.32 16.52
C ALA A 420 40.24 2.83 16.75
N THR A 421 40.57 1.66 16.18
CA THR A 421 41.90 1.07 16.21
C THR A 421 42.71 1.41 14.96
N THR A 422 42.01 1.63 13.85
CA THR A 422 42.61 1.91 12.54
C THR A 422 42.07 3.22 11.97
N ILE A 423 42.97 4.14 11.68
CA ILE A 423 42.70 5.39 10.96
C ILE A 423 43.33 5.27 9.57
N GLY A 424 42.49 5.30 8.54
CA GLY A 424 42.87 5.12 7.15
C GLY A 424 43.69 6.27 6.55
N ASP A 425 44.17 6.05 5.34
CA ASP A 425 44.87 7.05 4.54
C ASP A 425 43.95 8.25 4.25
N ASP A 426 44.46 9.47 4.42
CA ASP A 426 43.73 10.73 4.22
C ASP A 426 42.43 10.89 5.05
N ALA A 427 42.22 10.06 6.09
CA ALA A 427 40.95 9.97 6.81
C ALA A 427 40.40 11.31 7.31
N PHE A 428 41.26 12.22 7.78
CA PHE A 428 40.92 13.58 8.23
C PHE A 428 41.71 14.65 7.48
N SER A 429 42.23 14.33 6.28
CA SER A 429 42.98 15.28 5.45
C SER A 429 42.15 16.56 5.19
N ASN A 430 42.76 17.73 5.27
CA ASN A 430 42.12 19.04 5.12
C ASN A 430 40.98 19.35 6.12
N CYS A 431 40.91 18.69 7.29
CA CYS A 431 40.01 19.08 8.39
C CYS A 431 40.51 20.35 9.09
N LYS A 432 40.43 21.49 8.39
CA LYS A 432 41.09 22.75 8.77
C LYS A 432 40.57 23.40 10.05
N SER A 433 39.40 22.99 10.55
CA SER A 433 38.81 23.48 11.81
C SER A 433 39.04 22.55 13.00
N LEU A 434 39.62 21.36 12.77
CA LEU A 434 39.85 20.37 13.82
C LEU A 434 40.96 20.88 14.75
N LYS A 435 40.63 21.13 16.02
CA LYS A 435 41.57 21.73 16.99
C LYS A 435 42.34 20.69 17.79
N GLU A 436 41.68 19.61 18.15
CA GLU A 436 42.21 18.56 19.00
C GLU A 436 41.67 17.22 18.52
N ILE A 437 42.46 16.16 18.67
CA ILE A 437 42.01 14.80 18.40
C ILE A 437 42.51 13.82 19.46
N GLU A 438 41.58 13.03 19.98
CA GLU A 438 41.83 11.97 20.94
C GLU A 438 41.34 10.63 20.35
N LEU A 439 42.27 9.72 20.12
CA LEU A 439 41.97 8.38 19.59
C LEU A 439 42.64 7.34 20.51
N PRO A 440 41.99 6.98 21.63
CA PRO A 440 42.63 6.27 22.72
C PRO A 440 42.99 4.82 22.37
N GLN A 441 42.38 4.24 21.33
CA GLN A 441 42.60 2.86 20.90
C GLN A 441 43.34 2.76 19.56
N ALA A 442 43.67 3.87 18.91
CA ALA A 442 44.26 3.85 17.57
C ALA A 442 45.68 3.27 17.61
N THR A 443 45.89 2.13 16.95
CA THR A 443 47.20 1.48 16.79
C THR A 443 47.85 1.83 15.46
N THR A 444 47.04 2.06 14.43
CA THR A 444 47.47 2.32 13.06
C THR A 444 46.92 3.64 12.56
N VAL A 445 47.80 4.51 12.06
CA VAL A 445 47.45 5.79 11.45
C VAL A 445 48.04 5.86 10.04
N GLY A 446 47.17 5.91 9.04
CA GLY A 446 47.50 5.86 7.63
C GLY A 446 48.23 7.09 7.09
N ILE A 447 48.67 7.01 5.83
CA ILE A 447 49.35 8.10 5.13
C ILE A 447 48.45 9.33 5.09
N LYS A 448 48.98 10.51 5.39
CA LYS A 448 48.26 11.79 5.33
C LYS A 448 46.98 11.85 6.17
N ALA A 449 46.83 10.98 7.17
CA ALA A 449 45.60 10.89 7.96
C ALA A 449 45.14 12.24 8.54
N PHE A 450 46.06 13.13 8.94
CA PHE A 450 45.77 14.49 9.42
C PHE A 450 46.44 15.57 8.57
N TYR A 451 46.74 15.28 7.30
CA TYR A 451 47.40 16.22 6.40
C TYR A 451 46.64 17.54 6.33
N ASN A 452 47.34 18.67 6.43
CA ASN A 452 46.77 20.02 6.31
C ASN A 452 45.61 20.32 7.29
N CYS A 453 45.62 19.72 8.48
CA CYS A 453 44.76 20.10 9.60
C CYS A 453 45.33 21.36 10.29
N THR A 454 45.18 22.52 9.64
CA THR A 454 45.87 23.76 10.03
C THR A 454 45.50 24.32 11.40
N ALA A 455 44.34 23.95 11.97
CA ALA A 455 43.93 24.35 13.31
C ALA A 455 44.31 23.33 14.40
N LEU A 456 44.86 22.17 14.03
CA LEU A 456 45.15 21.08 14.96
C LEU A 456 46.30 21.46 15.87
N THR A 457 46.01 21.61 17.17
CA THR A 457 46.95 22.03 18.20
C THR A 457 47.47 20.87 19.04
N SER A 458 46.64 19.85 19.27
CA SER A 458 46.93 18.72 20.15
C SER A 458 46.46 17.40 19.55
N VAL A 459 47.33 16.39 19.64
CA VAL A 459 47.08 15.02 19.18
C VAL A 459 47.40 14.03 20.30
N ASN A 460 46.45 13.20 20.68
CA ASN A 460 46.61 12.14 21.68
C ASN A 460 46.36 10.75 21.07
N LEU A 461 47.45 9.99 20.84
CA LEU A 461 47.44 8.67 20.22
C LEU A 461 48.20 7.67 21.09
N PRO A 462 47.67 7.30 22.26
CA PRO A 462 48.43 6.58 23.28
C PRO A 462 48.79 5.15 22.89
N GLN A 463 48.09 4.55 21.92
CA GLN A 463 48.32 3.16 21.49
C GLN A 463 48.95 3.07 20.08
N ALA A 464 49.29 4.19 19.45
CA ALA A 464 49.77 4.21 18.08
C ALA A 464 51.17 3.60 17.96
N THR A 465 51.28 2.55 17.15
CA THR A 465 52.54 1.82 16.88
C THR A 465 52.94 1.89 15.40
N ALA A 466 52.03 2.23 14.49
CA ALA A 466 52.33 2.40 13.07
C ALA A 466 51.76 3.73 12.56
N LEU A 467 52.65 4.63 12.14
CA LEU A 467 52.30 5.91 11.53
C LEU A 467 52.86 5.99 10.10
N GLY A 468 52.00 6.36 9.16
CA GLY A 468 52.32 6.48 7.74
C GLY A 468 53.14 7.72 7.37
N ASP A 469 53.36 7.90 6.07
CA ASP A 469 53.96 9.11 5.48
C ASP A 469 53.03 10.32 5.67
N ASP A 470 53.62 11.50 5.89
CA ASP A 470 52.92 12.80 5.87
C ASP A 470 51.71 12.95 6.79
N VAL A 471 51.61 12.15 7.86
CA VAL A 471 50.47 12.15 8.79
C VAL A 471 50.14 13.54 9.31
N PHE A 472 51.16 14.32 9.70
CA PHE A 472 50.99 15.67 10.27
C PHE A 472 51.54 16.79 9.37
N THR A 473 51.87 16.50 8.11
CA THR A 473 52.39 17.53 7.19
C THR A 473 51.35 18.66 7.03
N GLU A 474 51.81 19.92 7.02
CA GLU A 474 50.97 21.14 7.02
C GLU A 474 50.07 21.36 8.27
N CYS A 475 50.26 20.62 9.37
CA CYS A 475 49.62 20.92 10.66
C CYS A 475 50.28 22.10 11.38
N THR A 476 50.14 23.31 10.82
CA THR A 476 50.92 24.50 11.22
C THR A 476 50.66 25.02 12.64
N ALA A 477 49.52 24.70 13.26
CA ALA A 477 49.19 25.07 14.64
C ALA A 477 49.61 24.01 15.69
N LEU A 478 50.14 22.86 15.24
CA LEU A 478 50.42 21.72 16.10
C LEU A 478 51.51 22.08 17.09
N ASN A 479 51.23 21.85 18.38
CA ASN A 479 52.15 22.15 19.47
C ASN A 479 52.25 21.03 20.50
N THR A 480 51.35 20.04 20.49
CA THR A 480 51.42 18.90 21.41
C THR A 480 51.13 17.60 20.67
N ILE A 481 52.00 16.59 20.84
CA ILE A 481 51.77 15.22 20.37
C ILE A 481 52.07 14.24 21.50
N LYS A 482 51.17 13.30 21.76
CA LYS A 482 51.37 12.21 22.74
C LYS A 482 51.35 10.85 22.05
N LEU A 483 52.49 10.15 22.09
CA LEU A 483 52.70 8.80 21.56
C LEU A 483 53.28 7.90 22.68
N ILE A 484 52.41 7.33 23.51
CA ILE A 484 52.82 6.60 24.72
C ILE A 484 52.73 5.08 24.61
N ALA A 485 52.70 4.54 23.39
CA ALA A 485 52.60 3.11 23.16
C ALA A 485 53.77 2.35 23.80
N GLU A 486 53.47 1.24 24.50
CA GLU A 486 54.50 0.42 25.16
C GLU A 486 55.45 -0.25 24.14
N GLY A 487 54.96 -0.54 22.94
CA GLY A 487 55.69 -1.24 21.87
C GLY A 487 56.67 -0.37 21.07
N SER A 488 57.26 -0.96 20.02
CA SER A 488 58.01 -0.19 19.02
C SER A 488 57.07 0.71 18.21
N ILE A 489 57.42 1.98 18.07
CA ILE A 489 56.70 2.92 17.21
C ILE A 489 57.42 2.98 15.87
N SER A 490 56.74 2.53 14.82
CA SER A 490 57.17 2.65 13.43
C SER A 490 56.63 3.96 12.86
N VAL A 491 57.53 4.92 12.64
CA VAL A 491 57.27 6.14 11.87
C VAL A 491 58.01 6.10 10.55
N GLN A 492 57.41 6.65 9.50
CA GLN A 492 58.07 6.85 8.23
C GLN A 492 58.87 8.16 8.22
N ASN A 493 59.83 8.29 7.30
CA ASN A 493 60.72 9.45 7.23
C ASN A 493 59.98 10.78 7.02
N SER A 494 58.77 10.77 6.45
CA SER A 494 57.96 11.98 6.25
C SER A 494 56.75 12.07 7.17
N THR A 495 56.61 11.23 8.21
CA THR A 495 55.43 11.23 9.10
C THR A 495 55.07 12.63 9.62
N PHE A 496 56.07 13.45 9.94
CA PHE A 496 55.90 14.82 10.44
C PHE A 496 56.18 15.90 9.36
N GLY A 497 56.22 15.51 8.10
CA GLY A 497 56.61 16.35 6.97
C GLY A 497 58.12 16.56 6.86
N PRO A 498 58.58 17.57 6.11
CA PRO A 498 59.99 17.90 6.02
C PRO A 498 60.57 18.21 7.41
N ALA A 499 61.81 17.78 7.65
CA ALA A 499 62.50 17.95 8.94
C ALA A 499 62.37 19.38 9.49
N ASP A 500 62.09 19.48 10.80
CA ASP A 500 61.99 20.71 11.57
C ASP A 500 60.92 21.73 11.12
N THR A 501 60.01 21.35 10.22
CA THR A 501 58.96 22.26 9.74
C THR A 501 58.01 22.65 10.87
N ILE A 502 57.32 21.67 11.45
CA ILE A 502 56.40 21.85 12.57
C ILE A 502 57.00 21.39 13.91
N THR A 503 57.84 20.35 13.90
CA THR A 503 58.28 19.64 15.12
C THR A 503 59.02 20.53 16.11
N LYS A 504 59.77 21.53 15.63
CA LYS A 504 60.47 22.52 16.48
C LYS A 504 59.56 23.36 17.39
N ASN A 505 58.25 23.33 17.13
CA ASN A 505 57.23 24.02 17.93
C ASN A 505 56.37 23.03 18.74
N VAL A 506 56.66 21.73 18.68
CA VAL A 506 55.85 20.67 19.27
C VAL A 506 56.50 20.08 20.51
N ASP A 507 55.74 20.06 21.60
CA ASP A 507 56.02 19.28 22.80
C ASP A 507 55.61 17.82 22.55
N LEU A 508 56.59 16.94 22.47
CA LEU A 508 56.39 15.51 22.27
C LEU A 508 56.39 14.78 23.62
N THR A 509 55.38 13.96 23.85
CA THR A 509 55.33 13.03 24.98
C THR A 509 55.50 11.60 24.47
N LEU A 510 56.51 10.90 24.97
CA LEU A 510 56.80 9.50 24.65
C LEU A 510 56.66 8.60 25.88
N ASN A 511 56.51 7.30 25.66
CA ASN A 511 56.65 6.30 26.72
C ASN A 511 58.10 6.29 27.27
N ILE A 512 58.28 6.09 28.58
CA ILE A 512 59.59 6.06 29.25
C ILE A 512 60.58 5.05 28.64
N ASN A 513 60.07 3.96 28.06
CA ASN A 513 60.88 2.96 27.37
C ASN A 513 61.58 3.50 26.11
N LYS A 514 61.17 4.68 25.62
CA LYS A 514 61.74 5.38 24.46
C LYS A 514 62.88 6.33 24.79
N LYS A 515 63.22 6.51 26.07
CA LYS A 515 64.29 7.41 26.50
C LYS A 515 65.66 7.06 25.90
N GLY A 516 65.91 5.79 25.61
CA GLY A 516 67.15 5.34 24.97
C GLY A 516 67.20 5.56 23.45
N GLU A 517 66.08 5.88 22.80
CA GLU A 517 66.01 6.11 21.34
C GLU A 517 66.34 7.56 20.94
N THR A 518 66.44 8.47 21.92
CA THR A 518 66.61 9.93 21.71
C THR A 518 67.97 10.44 22.21
N TRP A 519 68.98 9.57 22.40
CA TRP A 519 70.15 9.90 23.21
C TRP A 519 71.50 9.68 22.51
N ASP A 520 72.24 10.79 22.35
CA ASP A 520 73.70 10.81 22.33
C ASP A 520 74.17 11.82 23.40
N GLU A 521 75.00 11.38 24.35
CA GLU A 521 75.45 12.12 25.56
C GLU A 521 76.19 13.45 25.29
N PHE A 522 76.41 13.80 24.03
CA PHE A 522 77.28 14.90 23.62
C PHE A 522 76.57 16.08 22.93
N TRP A 523 75.29 15.96 22.57
CA TRP A 523 74.57 17.00 21.83
C TRP A 523 73.26 17.37 22.52
N GLN A 524 73.07 18.67 22.79
CA GLN A 524 71.96 19.24 23.55
C GLN A 524 70.66 19.40 22.73
N GLU A 525 70.37 18.50 21.78
CA GLU A 525 69.22 18.66 20.88
C GLU A 525 68.17 17.60 21.15
N GLU A 526 66.91 18.03 21.27
CA GLU A 526 65.74 17.19 21.50
C GLU A 526 65.35 16.50 20.21
N GLU A 527 66.17 15.54 19.76
CA GLU A 527 65.99 14.84 18.50
C GLU A 527 65.27 13.50 18.70
N TRP A 528 64.26 13.24 17.86
CA TRP A 528 63.70 11.90 17.66
C TRP A 528 63.37 11.71 16.18
N LYS A 529 63.88 10.62 15.60
CA LYS A 529 63.65 10.22 14.18
C LYS A 529 63.99 11.33 13.18
N ASP A 530 65.15 11.96 13.36
CA ASP A 530 65.69 13.03 12.50
C ASP A 530 64.90 14.36 12.52
N HIS A 531 64.06 14.56 13.54
CA HIS A 531 63.36 15.81 13.80
C HIS A 531 63.79 16.43 15.12
N LYS A 532 63.98 17.76 15.13
CA LYS A 532 64.13 18.57 16.33
C LYS A 532 62.77 18.93 16.89
N TRP A 533 62.59 18.69 18.18
CA TRP A 533 61.38 18.97 18.93
C TRP A 533 61.54 20.22 19.81
N LYS A 534 60.43 20.78 20.29
CA LYS A 534 60.44 21.91 21.24
C LYS A 534 60.71 21.46 22.67
N SER A 535 60.14 20.31 23.01
CA SER A 535 60.43 19.53 24.22
C SER A 535 60.16 18.05 23.96
N ILE A 536 60.96 17.16 24.55
CA ILE A 536 60.62 15.74 24.65
C ILE A 536 60.46 15.39 26.12
N SER A 537 59.28 14.91 26.49
CA SER A 537 58.95 14.43 27.83
C SER A 537 58.62 12.94 27.81
N PHE A 538 58.85 12.28 28.95
CA PHE A 538 58.65 10.85 29.10
C PHE A 538 57.68 10.57 30.24
N VAL A 539 56.73 9.67 29.99
CA VAL A 539 55.74 9.20 30.99
C VAL A 539 55.70 7.68 31.02
N GLU A 540 55.37 7.11 32.19
CA GLU A 540 55.21 5.66 32.37
C GLU A 540 53.95 5.12 31.68
#